data_AF-A0A7Y4INS5-F1
#
_entry.id   AF-A0A7Y4INS5-F1
#
_cell.length_a   1.000
_cell.length_b   1.000
_cell.length_c   1.000
_cell.angle_alpha   90.00
_cell.angle_beta   90.00
_cell.angle_gamma   90.00
#
_symmetry.space_group_name_H-M   'P 1'
#
loop_
_entity.id
_entity.type
_entity.pdbx_description
1 polymer ?
#
loop_
_entity_poly.entity_id
_entity_poly.type
_entity_poly.pdbx_seq_one_letter_code
_entity_poly.pdbx_strand_id
1 'polypeptide(L)'
;MQDSAFWEELRESIRRRVRVQVRIEILQTFANARGILQPPDAEERLSQLSASSLKALVNKAVTAPDTAATELRAVLTAPKH
;
A
#
# COMPACT_ATOMS: atom_id res chain seq x y z
N MET A 1 15.20 29.76 15.20
CA MET A 1 14.96 28.83 14.08
C MET A 1 13.47 28.53 14.09
N GLN A 2 12.68 29.25 13.28
CA GLN A 2 11.23 29.03 13.21
C GLN A 2 10.99 27.95 12.16
N ASP A 3 10.61 26.76 12.59
CA ASP A 3 9.88 25.86 11.72
C ASP A 3 8.54 26.53 11.42
N SER A 4 8.46 27.23 10.28
CA SER A 4 7.21 27.78 9.77
C SER A 4 6.18 26.65 9.70
N ALA A 5 4.93 26.93 10.08
CA ALA A 5 3.82 25.98 9.95
C ALA A 5 3.74 25.37 8.55
N PHE A 6 4.11 26.15 7.52
CA PHE A 6 4.27 25.69 6.14
C PHE A 6 5.25 24.51 5.98
N TRP A 7 6.42 24.58 6.62
CA TRP A 7 7.44 23.52 6.53
C TRP A 7 7.00 22.25 7.27
N GLU A 8 6.27 22.38 8.37
CA GLU A 8 5.70 21.23 9.06
C GLU A 8 4.58 20.56 8.25
N GLU A 9 3.66 21.33 7.66
CA GLU A 9 2.62 20.81 6.77
C GLU A 9 3.22 20.09 5.55
N LEU A 10 4.25 20.68 4.93
CA LEU A 10 4.96 20.07 3.82
C LEU A 10 5.66 18.77 4.23
N ARG A 11 6.35 18.77 5.38
CA ARG A 11 6.99 17.56 5.92
C ARG A 11 5.97 16.47 6.24
N GLU A 12 4.81 16.81 6.80
CA GLU A 12 3.72 15.86 7.00
C GLU A 12 3.21 15.26 5.70
N SER A 13 2.99 16.09 4.68
CA SER A 13 2.55 15.64 3.35
C SER A 13 3.54 14.64 2.75
N ILE A 14 4.85 14.95 2.82
CA ILE A 14 5.91 14.05 2.36
C ILE A 14 5.88 12.74 3.16
N ARG A 15 5.82 12.80 4.50
CA ARG A 15 5.73 11.60 5.35
C ARG A 15 4.51 10.75 5.01
N ARG A 16 3.36 11.35 4.70
CA ARG A 16 2.15 10.62 4.29
C ARG A 16 2.37 9.89 2.97
N ARG A 17 2.96 10.54 1.97
CA ARG A 17 3.30 9.92 0.68
C ARG A 17 4.27 8.76 0.84
N VAL A 18 5.36 8.96 1.60
CA VAL A 18 6.35 7.91 1.89
C VAL A 18 5.70 6.71 2.59
N ARG A 19 4.81 6.94 3.58
CA ARG A 19 4.09 5.85 4.25
C ARG A 19 3.17 5.06 3.33
N VAL A 20 2.57 5.70 2.32
CA VAL A 20 1.76 5.00 1.31
C VAL A 20 2.67 4.14 0.45
N GLN A 21 3.76 4.69 -0.09
CA GLN A 21 4.70 3.96 -0.93
C GLN A 21 5.28 2.73 -0.23
N VAL A 22 5.75 2.89 1.01
CA VAL A 22 6.30 1.78 1.82
C VAL A 22 5.27 0.67 2.00
N ARG A 23 3.98 1.00 2.18
CA ARG A 23 2.93 -0.03 2.31
C ARG A 23 2.69 -0.77 0.99
N ILE A 24 2.78 -0.08 -0.14
CA ILE A 24 2.66 -0.71 -1.46
C ILE A 24 3.82 -1.70 -1.66
N GLU A 25 5.05 -1.30 -1.39
CA GLU A 25 6.23 -2.16 -1.47
C GLU A 25 6.14 -3.40 -0.56
N ILE A 26 5.64 -3.22 0.67
CA ILE A 26 5.38 -4.34 1.59
C ILE A 26 4.37 -5.32 0.99
N LEU A 27 3.26 -4.83 0.43
CA LEU A 27 2.23 -5.68 -0.16
C LEU A 27 2.73 -6.40 -1.41
N GLN A 28 3.53 -5.75 -2.26
CA GLN A 28 4.18 -6.41 -3.40
C GLN A 28 5.17 -7.48 -2.94
N THR A 29 5.96 -7.20 -1.91
CA THR A 29 6.88 -8.20 -1.33
C THR A 29 6.11 -9.39 -0.77
N PHE A 30 5.00 -9.13 -0.08
CA PHE A 30 4.10 -10.16 0.42
C PHE A 30 3.45 -10.99 -0.70
N ALA A 31 2.99 -10.36 -1.79
CA ALA A 31 2.47 -11.04 -2.97
C ALA A 31 3.51 -11.99 -3.58
N ASN A 32 4.75 -11.52 -3.74
CA ASN A 32 5.86 -12.34 -4.23
C ASN A 32 6.14 -13.54 -3.32
N ALA A 33 6.22 -13.32 -2.00
CA ALA A 33 6.44 -14.38 -1.03
C ALA A 33 5.30 -15.44 -1.02
N ARG A 34 4.09 -15.05 -1.42
CA ARG A 34 2.91 -15.92 -1.50
C ARG A 34 2.68 -16.51 -2.90
N GLY A 35 3.57 -16.25 -3.86
CA GLY A 35 3.43 -16.73 -5.24
C GLY A 35 2.21 -16.13 -5.97
N ILE A 36 1.77 -14.93 -5.58
CA ILE A 36 0.71 -14.21 -6.26
C ILE A 36 1.34 -13.48 -7.44
N LEU A 37 0.91 -13.82 -8.66
CA LEU A 37 1.33 -13.13 -9.87
C LEU A 37 0.90 -11.66 -9.81
N GLN A 38 1.87 -10.77 -9.94
CA GLN A 38 1.64 -9.33 -9.99
C GLN A 38 1.52 -8.89 -11.45
N PRO A 39 0.42 -8.23 -11.84
CA PRO A 39 0.35 -7.63 -13.15
C PRO A 39 1.32 -6.43 -13.25
N PRO A 40 1.69 -6.00 -14.46
CA PRO A 40 2.63 -4.88 -14.65
C PRO A 40 2.11 -3.56 -14.08
N ASP A 41 0.80 -3.43 -13.88
CA ASP A 41 0.12 -2.27 -13.27
C ASP A 41 -0.20 -2.48 -11.77
N ALA A 42 0.42 -3.47 -11.10
CA ALA A 42 0.17 -3.77 -9.69
C ALA A 42 0.36 -2.56 -8.77
N GLU A 43 1.42 -1.78 -8.98
CA GLU A 43 1.69 -0.57 -8.22
C GLU A 43 0.59 0.49 -8.43
N GLU A 44 0.17 0.69 -9.69
CA GLU A 44 -0.92 1.59 -10.04
C GLU A 44 -2.22 1.20 -9.33
N ARG A 45 -2.59 -0.09 -9.36
CA ARG A 45 -3.78 -0.61 -8.67
C ARG A 45 -3.72 -0.44 -7.15
N LEU A 46 -2.55 -0.66 -6.55
CA LEU A 46 -2.36 -0.46 -5.11
C LEU A 46 -2.36 1.03 -4.75
N SER A 47 -1.87 1.90 -5.61
CA SER A 47 -1.89 3.36 -5.41
C SER A 47 -3.30 3.97 -5.46
N GLN A 48 -4.24 3.30 -6.14
CA GLN A 48 -5.66 3.69 -6.16
C GLN A 48 -6.37 3.39 -4.83
N LEU A 49 -5.80 2.52 -3.98
CA LEU A 49 -6.35 2.25 -2.67
C LEU A 49 -6.08 3.41 -1.70
N SER A 50 -7.05 3.64 -0.81
CA SER A 50 -6.87 4.60 0.27
C SER A 50 -5.75 4.16 1.22
N ALA A 51 -5.09 5.13 1.87
CA ALA A 51 -4.02 4.85 2.83
C ALA A 51 -4.49 3.97 4.01
N SER A 52 -5.78 4.01 4.37
CA SER A 52 -6.37 3.15 5.39
C SER A 52 -6.55 1.72 4.89
N SER A 53 -7.00 1.53 3.64
CA SER A 53 -7.10 0.21 3.02
C SER A 53 -5.74 -0.47 2.88
N LEU A 54 -4.71 0.26 2.43
CA LEU A 54 -3.34 -0.25 2.38
C LEU A 54 -2.83 -0.64 3.77
N LYS A 55 -3.08 0.18 4.79
CA LYS A 55 -2.71 -0.15 6.18
C LYS A 55 -3.44 -1.41 6.68
N ALA A 56 -4.72 -1.55 6.36
CA ALA A 56 -5.52 -2.71 6.76
C ALA A 56 -4.99 -3.98 6.10
N LEU A 57 -4.66 -3.93 4.80
CA LEU A 57 -4.06 -5.06 4.09
C LEU A 57 -2.69 -5.44 4.67
N VAL A 58 -1.83 -4.47 4.97
CA VAL A 58 -0.52 -4.75 5.62
C VAL A 58 -0.71 -5.38 6.99
N ASN A 59 -1.64 -4.86 7.81
CA ASN A 59 -1.93 -5.44 9.10
C ASN A 59 -2.47 -6.88 8.97
N LYS A 60 -3.38 -7.13 8.01
CA LYS A 60 -3.88 -8.48 7.73
C LYS A 60 -2.79 -9.41 7.21
N ALA A 61 -1.83 -8.92 6.44
CA ALA A 61 -0.70 -9.76 5.98
C ALA A 61 0.11 -10.33 7.16
N VAL A 62 0.12 -9.64 8.30
CA VAL A 62 0.74 -10.10 9.54
C VAL A 62 -0.20 -10.97 10.37
N THR A 63 -1.48 -10.60 10.52
CA THR A 63 -2.40 -11.27 11.45
C THR A 63 -3.22 -12.41 10.85
N ALA A 64 -3.49 -12.36 9.55
CA ALA A 64 -4.32 -13.29 8.79
C ALA A 64 -3.81 -13.41 7.34
N PRO A 65 -2.62 -14.02 7.12
CA PRO A 65 -1.93 -13.99 5.84
C PRO A 65 -2.72 -14.64 4.69
N ASP A 66 -3.49 -15.70 4.94
CA ASP A 66 -4.30 -16.34 3.88
C ASP A 66 -5.45 -15.43 3.41
N THR A 67 -6.10 -14.73 4.36
CA THR A 67 -7.13 -13.73 4.06
C THR A 67 -6.52 -12.55 3.31
N ALA A 68 -5.36 -12.05 3.76
CA ALA A 68 -4.65 -10.97 3.08
C ALA A 68 -4.23 -11.35 1.66
N ALA A 69 -3.76 -12.58 1.44
CA ALA A 69 -3.42 -13.08 0.12
C ALA A 69 -4.63 -13.13 -0.82
N THR A 70 -5.79 -13.53 -0.29
CA THR A 70 -7.05 -13.58 -1.06
C THR A 70 -7.51 -12.17 -1.44
N GLU A 71 -7.53 -11.23 -0.49
CA GLU A 71 -7.91 -9.85 -0.73
C GLU A 71 -6.92 -9.14 -1.67
N LEU A 72 -5.62 -9.34 -1.47
CA LEU A 72 -4.58 -8.76 -2.32
C LEU A 72 -4.67 -9.31 -3.74
N ARG A 73 -4.92 -10.62 -3.92
CA ARG A 73 -5.17 -11.19 -5.24
C ARG A 73 -6.39 -10.54 -5.89
N ALA A 74 -7.50 -10.37 -5.15
CA ALA A 74 -8.70 -9.72 -5.69
C ALA A 74 -8.43 -8.29 -6.18
N VAL A 75 -7.68 -7.49 -5.41
CA VAL A 75 -7.24 -6.14 -5.80
C VAL A 75 -6.38 -6.20 -7.07
N LEU A 76 -5.41 -7.11 -7.11
CA LEU A 76 -4.49 -7.23 -8.24
C LEU A 76 -5.15 -7.81 -9.49
N THR A 77 -6.26 -8.56 -9.39
CA THR A 77 -6.98 -9.14 -10.54
C THR A 77 -8.21 -8.35 -10.96
N ALA A 78 -8.64 -7.33 -10.21
CA ALA A 78 -9.82 -6.55 -10.53
C ALA A 78 -9.68 -5.85 -11.91
N PRO A 79 -10.72 -5.84 -12.77
CA PRO A 79 -10.66 -5.12 -14.04
C PRO A 79 -10.47 -3.62 -13.80
N LYS A 80 -9.66 -2.95 -14.64
CA LYS A 80 -9.49 -1.49 -14.64
C LYS A 80 -10.88 -0.85 -14.82
N HIS A 81 -11.29 -0.02 -13.87
CA HIS A 81 -12.46 0.85 -14.01
C HIS A 81 -12.10 2.12 -14.79
#